data_AF-A0A832SPH5-F1
#
_entry.id   AF-A0A832SPH5-F1
#
_cell.length_a   1.000
_cell.length_b   1.000
_cell.length_c   1.000
_cell.angle_alpha   90.00
_cell.angle_beta   90.00
_cell.angle_gamma   90.00
#
_symmetry.space_group_name_H-M   'P 1'
#
loop_
_entity.id
_entity.type
_entity.pdbx_description
1 polymer ?
#
loop_
_entity_poly.entity_id
_entity_poly.type
_entity_poly.pdbx_seq_one_letter_code
_entity_poly.pdbx_strand_id
1 'polypeptide(L)'
;IPVLVLGYPEIFQFIPFAGNNYFAYVMFGCASIVQFAVGRRFYFGAFRIAKLKSANMDTLVVLGTSAAFLFSAYNTFPSVVWQNLYYDASALVITFIILGKYLENKTKGRTSSIIRKMLELQPKTATILQNNT
;
A
#
# COMPACT_ATOMS: atom_id res chain seq x y z
N ILE A 1 -3.65 8.80 5.68
CA ILE A 1 -3.99 10.21 6.03
C ILE A 1 -4.62 10.31 7.42
N PRO A 2 -5.67 9.55 7.80
CA PRO A 2 -6.25 9.67 9.14
C PRO A 2 -5.27 9.29 10.26
N VAL A 3 -4.51 8.20 10.09
CA VAL A 3 -3.55 7.73 11.10
C VAL A 3 -2.37 8.70 11.27
N LEU A 4 -1.91 9.34 10.19
CA LEU A 4 -0.83 10.33 10.21
C LEU A 4 -1.26 11.65 10.86
N VAL A 5 -2.50 12.09 10.63
CA VAL A 5 -3.06 13.28 11.30
C VAL A 5 -3.21 13.03 12.80
N LEU A 6 -3.48 11.79 13.20
CA LEU A 6 -3.53 11.40 14.61
C LEU A 6 -2.11 11.13 15.16
N GLY A 7 -1.14 10.67 14.36
CA GLY A 7 0.23 10.33 14.80
C GLY A 7 1.02 11.46 15.46
N TYR A 8 0.74 12.70 15.06
CA TYR A 8 1.52 13.88 15.43
C TYR A 8 0.64 14.90 16.19
N PRO A 9 0.52 14.76 17.53
CA PRO A 9 -0.30 15.67 18.34
C PRO A 9 0.18 17.12 18.31
N GLU A 10 1.42 17.40 17.90
CA GLU A 10 1.98 18.76 17.86
C GLU A 10 1.52 19.61 16.66
N ILE A 11 1.11 18.99 15.54
CA ILE A 11 0.68 19.72 14.34
C ILE A 11 -0.82 20.08 14.40
N PHE A 12 -1.61 19.33 15.19
CA PHE A 12 -3.06 19.52 15.34
C PHE A 12 -3.45 19.67 16.81
N GLN A 13 -3.05 20.78 17.45
CA GLN A 13 -3.57 21.21 18.78
C GLN A 13 -5.10 21.36 18.83
N PHE A 14 -5.80 21.25 17.69
CA PHE A 14 -7.25 21.36 17.57
C PHE A 14 -8.02 20.06 17.88
N ILE A 15 -7.34 18.91 18.03
CA ILE A 15 -8.00 17.65 18.40
C ILE A 15 -7.91 17.46 19.93
N PRO A 16 -9.03 17.56 20.68
CA PRO A 16 -9.04 17.56 22.15
C PRO A 16 -8.69 16.20 22.81
N PHE A 17 -8.17 15.23 22.05
CA PHE A 17 -7.87 13.86 22.49
C PHE A 17 -6.39 13.49 22.38
N ALA A 18 -5.53 14.41 21.93
CA ALA A 18 -4.08 14.21 21.86
C ALA A 18 -3.49 13.99 23.27
N GLY A 19 -2.95 12.78 23.53
CA GLY A 19 -2.30 12.42 24.80
C GLY A 19 -3.16 11.65 25.81
N ASN A 20 -4.40 11.29 25.47
CA ASN A 20 -5.29 10.50 26.34
C ASN A 20 -5.38 9.03 25.89
N ASN A 21 -5.54 8.07 26.80
CA ASN A 21 -5.51 6.63 26.48
C ASN A 21 -6.49 6.23 25.37
N TYR A 22 -7.60 6.96 25.24
CA TYR A 22 -8.59 6.84 24.17
C TYR A 22 -8.02 6.96 22.75
N PHE A 23 -6.96 7.74 22.58
CA PHE A 23 -6.35 8.00 21.29
C PHE A 23 -5.62 6.78 20.72
N ALA A 24 -4.94 6.01 21.58
CA ALA A 24 -4.27 4.78 21.19
C ALA A 24 -5.29 3.75 20.65
N TYR A 25 -6.48 3.70 21.25
CA TYR A 25 -7.58 2.86 20.76
C TYR A 25 -8.15 3.33 19.42
N VAL A 26 -8.29 4.65 19.21
CA VAL A 26 -8.72 5.21 17.92
C VAL A 26 -7.69 4.89 16.82
N MET A 27 -6.40 5.08 17.12
CA MET A 27 -5.30 4.70 16.21
C MET A 27 -5.32 3.21 15.89
N PHE A 28 -5.48 2.35 16.89
CA PHE A 28 -5.61 0.92 16.70
C PHE A 28 -6.79 0.58 15.78
N GLY A 29 -7.94 1.23 15.97
CA GLY A 29 -9.12 1.06 15.12
C GLY A 29 -8.85 1.48 13.67
N CYS A 30 -8.31 2.69 13.45
CA CYS A 30 -7.98 3.17 12.11
C CYS A 30 -6.90 2.32 11.44
N ALA A 31 -5.84 1.96 12.16
CA ALA A 31 -4.77 1.10 11.67
C ALA A 31 -5.31 -0.30 11.32
N SER A 32 -6.22 -0.85 12.13
CA SER A 32 -6.87 -2.14 11.81
C SER A 32 -7.67 -2.06 10.51
N ILE A 33 -8.42 -0.98 10.28
CA ILE A 33 -9.16 -0.79 9.03
C ILE A 33 -8.19 -0.76 7.84
N VAL A 34 -7.10 0.01 7.93
CA VAL A 34 -6.10 0.08 6.86
C VAL A 34 -5.40 -1.27 6.67
N GLN A 35 -5.00 -1.93 7.75
CA GLN A 35 -4.28 -3.20 7.74
C GLN A 35 -5.14 -4.33 7.13
N PHE A 36 -6.38 -4.49 7.59
CA PHE A 36 -7.21 -5.64 7.26
C PHE A 36 -8.18 -5.40 6.10
N ALA A 37 -8.71 -4.20 5.90
CA ALA A 37 -9.59 -3.93 4.76
C ALA A 37 -8.77 -3.64 3.51
N VAL A 38 -7.86 -2.68 3.60
CA VAL A 38 -7.07 -2.20 2.46
C VAL A 38 -5.87 -3.12 2.21
N GLY A 39 -5.21 -3.60 3.27
CA GLY A 39 -4.11 -4.54 3.19
C GLY A 39 -4.51 -5.98 2.84
N ARG A 40 -5.81 -6.32 2.86
CA ARG A 40 -6.34 -7.69 2.63
C ARG A 40 -5.69 -8.39 1.45
N ARG A 41 -5.54 -7.70 0.32
CA ARG A 41 -4.98 -8.26 -0.92
C ARG A 41 -3.56 -8.82 -0.73
N PHE A 42 -2.75 -8.16 0.10
CA PHE A 42 -1.38 -8.58 0.36
C PHE A 42 -1.35 -9.82 1.24
N TYR A 43 -2.27 -9.93 2.21
CA TYR A 43 -2.41 -11.14 3.04
C TYR A 43 -2.76 -12.38 2.22
N PHE A 44 -3.70 -12.27 1.27
CA PHE A 44 -4.01 -13.38 0.37
C PHE A 44 -2.83 -13.76 -0.53
N GLY A 45 -2.13 -12.77 -1.08
CA GLY A 45 -0.93 -13.00 -1.90
C GLY A 45 0.20 -13.68 -1.11
N ALA A 46 0.51 -13.14 0.07
CA ALA A 46 1.51 -13.69 0.98
C ALA A 46 1.17 -15.13 1.39
N PHE A 47 -0.08 -15.42 1.75
CA PHE A 47 -0.50 -16.76 2.16
C PHE A 47 -0.37 -17.78 1.02
N ARG A 48 -0.72 -17.39 -0.21
CA ARG A 48 -0.60 -18.26 -1.39
C ARG A 48 0.87 -18.59 -1.68
N ILE A 49 1.75 -17.60 -1.63
CA ILE A 49 3.19 -17.76 -1.90
C ILE A 49 3.91 -18.48 -0.76
N ALA A 50 3.48 -18.27 0.48
CA ALA A 50 3.99 -18.98 1.65
C ALA A 50 3.72 -20.50 1.57
N LYS A 51 2.55 -20.92 1.05
CA LYS A 51 2.27 -22.35 0.78
C LYS A 51 3.24 -22.98 -0.21
N LEU A 52 3.78 -22.17 -1.13
CA LEU A 52 4.79 -22.59 -2.09
C LEU A 52 6.22 -22.51 -1.51
N LYS A 53 6.37 -22.27 -0.19
CA LYS A 53 7.65 -22.09 0.52
C LYS A 53 8.54 -21.01 -0.13
N SER A 54 7.91 -19.98 -0.69
CA SER A 54 8.60 -18.86 -1.32
C SER A 54 8.21 -17.53 -0.66
N ALA A 55 8.88 -16.45 -1.02
CA ALA A 55 8.60 -15.11 -0.52
C ALA A 55 8.58 -14.10 -1.68
N ASN A 56 7.58 -13.22 -1.69
CA ASN A 56 7.46 -12.16 -2.67
C ASN A 56 7.27 -10.78 -2.00
N MET A 57 7.03 -9.75 -2.83
CA MET A 57 6.70 -8.40 -2.37
C MET A 57 5.56 -8.41 -1.33
N ASP A 58 4.48 -9.15 -1.57
CA ASP A 58 3.33 -9.17 -0.68
C ASP A 58 3.68 -9.80 0.68
N THR A 59 4.53 -10.83 0.72
CA THR A 59 5.03 -11.45 1.96
C THR A 59 5.80 -10.45 2.82
N LEU A 60 6.75 -9.70 2.23
CA LEU A 60 7.54 -8.71 2.97
C LEU A 60 6.65 -7.62 3.58
N VAL A 61 5.67 -7.15 2.80
CA VAL A 61 4.74 -6.10 3.23
C VAL A 61 3.87 -6.59 4.38
N VAL A 62 3.32 -7.80 4.28
CA VAL A 62 2.49 -8.39 5.35
C VAL A 62 3.29 -8.58 6.62
N LEU A 63 4.51 -9.13 6.54
CA LEU A 63 5.34 -9.35 7.72
C LEU A 63 5.73 -8.05 8.41
N GLY A 64 6.23 -7.06 7.66
CA GLY A 64 6.68 -5.79 8.24
C GLY A 64 5.54 -4.99 8.88
N THR A 65 4.40 -4.90 8.18
CA THR A 65 3.24 -4.14 8.69
C THR A 65 2.55 -4.86 9.83
N SER A 66 2.48 -6.20 9.80
CA SER A 66 1.94 -6.99 10.92
C SER A 66 2.86 -6.92 12.14
N ALA A 67 4.19 -6.94 11.97
CA ALA A 67 5.13 -6.80 13.08
C ALA A 67 4.97 -5.44 13.78
N ALA A 68 4.90 -4.35 13.02
CA ALA A 68 4.67 -3.01 13.57
C ALA A 68 3.30 -2.89 14.26
N PHE A 69 2.25 -3.46 13.66
CA PHE A 69 0.89 -3.45 14.20
C PHE A 69 0.77 -4.25 15.50
N LEU A 70 1.30 -5.49 15.53
CA LEU A 70 1.27 -6.35 16.72
C LEU A 70 2.13 -5.80 17.86
N PHE A 71 3.30 -5.24 17.55
CA PHE A 71 4.13 -4.57 18.54
C PHE A 71 3.39 -3.37 19.16
N SER A 72 2.71 -2.58 18.34
CA SER A 72 1.91 -1.45 18.83
C SER A 72 0.70 -1.91 19.66
N ALA A 73 0.03 -3.00 19.25
CA ALA A 73 -1.05 -3.62 20.01
C ALA A 73 -0.59 -4.14 21.37
N TYR A 74 0.56 -4.80 21.41
CA TYR A 74 1.15 -5.25 22.66
C TYR A 74 1.44 -4.09 23.63
N ASN A 75 1.86 -2.92 23.12
CA ASN A 75 2.08 -1.72 23.94
C ASN A 75 0.78 -0.97 24.32
N THR A 76 -0.39 -1.37 23.78
CA THR A 76 -1.68 -0.69 24.02
C THR A 76 -2.56 -1.40 25.04
N PHE A 77 -2.58 -2.74 25.06
CA PHE A 77 -3.52 -3.53 25.88
C PHE A 77 -3.14 -3.78 27.36
N PRO A 78 -1.85 -3.81 27.79
CA PRO A 78 -1.48 -3.99 29.20
C PRO A 78 -1.42 -2.68 30.00
N SER A 79 -0.91 -1.62 29.38
CA SER A 79 -0.87 -0.24 29.86
C SER A 79 -0.46 0.60 28.67
N VAL A 80 -1.13 1.72 28.39
CA VAL A 80 -0.83 2.52 27.19
C VAL A 80 0.54 3.17 27.37
N VAL A 81 1.56 2.51 26.81
CA VAL A 81 2.91 3.06 26.74
C VAL A 81 2.99 3.83 25.43
N TRP A 82 2.89 5.15 25.54
CA TRP A 82 2.99 6.06 24.40
C TRP A 82 4.34 5.97 23.68
N GLN A 83 5.38 5.53 24.39
CA GLN A 83 6.67 5.24 23.79
C GLN A 83 6.55 3.98 22.92
N ASN A 84 6.83 4.13 21.62
CA ASN A 84 6.90 3.06 20.63
C ASN A 84 5.55 2.57 20.03
N LEU A 85 4.57 3.46 19.86
CA LEU A 85 3.39 3.18 19.03
C LEU A 85 3.70 3.42 17.54
N TYR A 86 3.73 2.36 16.75
CA TYR A 86 4.04 2.36 15.32
C TYR A 86 2.82 2.10 14.43
N TYR A 87 1.61 2.32 14.94
CA TYR A 87 0.36 2.20 14.16
C TYR A 87 0.38 3.07 12.90
N ASP A 88 0.93 4.29 13.01
CA ASP A 88 1.07 5.18 11.86
C ASP A 88 2.08 4.64 10.83
N ALA A 89 3.22 4.12 11.29
CA ALA A 89 4.20 3.53 10.40
C ALA A 89 3.63 2.35 9.60
N SER A 90 2.88 1.43 10.24
CA SER A 90 2.21 0.32 9.54
C SER A 90 1.22 0.83 8.48
N ALA A 91 0.37 1.79 8.85
CA ALA A 91 -0.63 2.36 7.94
C ALA A 91 -0.01 3.12 6.78
N LEU A 92 1.08 3.86 7.01
CA LEU A 92 1.81 4.61 6.00
C LEU A 92 2.48 3.70 4.99
N VAL A 93 3.15 2.64 5.47
CA VAL A 93 3.78 1.66 4.58
C VAL A 93 2.73 1.06 3.64
N ILE A 94 1.59 0.60 4.15
CA ILE A 94 0.50 0.06 3.30
C ILE A 94 0.01 1.12 2.30
N THR A 95 -0.21 2.34 2.77
CA THR A 95 -0.70 3.45 1.92
C THR A 95 0.26 3.74 0.77
N PHE A 96 1.56 3.90 1.05
CA PHE A 96 2.56 4.21 0.03
C PHE A 96 2.75 3.07 -0.97
N ILE A 97 2.70 1.81 -0.52
CA ILE A 97 2.81 0.68 -1.43
C ILE A 97 1.62 0.64 -2.39
N ILE A 98 0.42 0.92 -1.89
CA ILE A 98 -0.79 0.95 -2.73
C ILE A 98 -0.74 2.11 -3.71
N LEU A 99 -0.30 3.28 -3.24
CA LEU A 99 -0.10 4.45 -4.09
C LEU A 99 0.93 4.16 -5.18
N GLY A 100 2.05 3.52 -4.85
CA GLY A 100 3.06 3.08 -5.80
C GLY A 100 2.48 2.13 -6.85
N LYS A 101 1.77 1.07 -6.44
CA LYS A 101 1.07 0.15 -7.35
C LYS A 101 0.03 0.86 -8.22
N TYR A 102 -0.65 1.87 -7.68
CA TYR A 102 -1.61 2.67 -8.45
C TYR A 102 -0.92 3.51 -9.54
N LEU A 103 0.19 4.18 -9.20
CA LEU A 103 0.99 4.95 -10.16
C LEU A 103 1.62 4.04 -11.22
N GLU A 104 2.10 2.86 -10.80
CA GLU A 104 2.64 1.84 -11.70
C GLU A 104 1.58 1.38 -12.72
N ASN A 105 0.39 1.00 -12.25
CA ASN A 105 -0.71 0.58 -13.13
C ASN A 105 -1.17 1.71 -14.06
N LYS A 106 -1.26 2.94 -13.55
CA LYS A 106 -1.64 4.12 -14.35
C LYS A 106 -0.64 4.39 -15.47
N THR A 107 0.65 4.16 -15.21
CA THR A 107 1.72 4.37 -16.20
C THR A 107 1.75 3.23 -17.23
N LYS A 108 1.64 1.97 -16.80
CA LYS A 108 1.58 0.81 -17.70
C LYS A 108 0.40 0.88 -18.68
N GLY A 109 -0.76 1.37 -18.22
CA GLY A 109 -1.93 1.58 -19.09
C GLY A 109 -1.64 2.54 -20.25
N ARG A 110 -0.85 3.60 -20.02
CA ARG A 110 -0.44 4.55 -21.07
C ARG A 110 0.51 3.92 -22.08
N THR A 111 1.51 3.17 -21.63
CA THR A 111 2.44 2.47 -22.54
C THR A 111 1.73 1.45 -23.43
N SER A 112 0.81 0.66 -22.84
CA SER A 112 0.00 -0.30 -23.60
C SER A 112 -0.83 0.37 -24.71
N SER A 113 -1.38 1.56 -24.44
CA SER A 113 -2.14 2.32 -25.44
C SER A 113 -1.28 2.81 -26.62
N ILE A 114 -0.02 3.17 -26.37
CA ILE A 114 0.92 3.61 -27.41
C ILE A 114 1.34 2.43 -28.29
N ILE A 115 1.67 1.28 -27.68
CA ILE A 115 1.99 0.05 -28.43
C ILE A 115 0.81 -0.33 -29.34
N ARG A 116 -0.42 -0.27 -28.82
CA ARG A 116 -1.63 -0.56 -29.60
C ARG A 116 -1.78 0.40 -30.78
N LYS A 117 -1.55 1.70 -30.58
CA LYS A 117 -1.55 2.70 -31.65
C LYS A 117 -0.46 2.45 -32.69
N MET A 118 0.72 1.99 -32.30
CA MET A 118 1.78 1.62 -33.24
C MET A 118 1.42 0.40 -34.08
N LEU A 119 0.77 -0.61 -33.47
CA LEU A 119 0.25 -1.76 -34.21
C LEU A 119 -0.86 -1.38 -35.19
N GLU A 120 -1.72 -0.42 -34.84
CA GLU A 120 -2.78 0.10 -35.73
C GLU A 120 -2.21 0.90 -36.92
N LEU A 121 -1.04 1.53 -36.76
CA LEU A 121 -0.36 2.29 -37.82
C LEU A 121 0.49 1.42 -38.76
N GLN A 122 0.56 0.11 -38.54
CA GLN A 122 1.31 -0.79 -39.41
C GLN A 122 0.60 -0.92 -40.78
N PRO A 123 1.22 -0.50 -41.90
CA PRO A 123 0.59 -0.58 -43.21
C PRO A 123 0.39 -2.04 -43.61
N LYS A 124 -0.83 -2.39 -44.03
CA LYS A 124 -1.19 -3.76 -44.42
C LYS A 124 -0.73 -4.14 -45.82
N THR A 125 -0.44 -3.15 -46.65
CA THR A 125 -0.12 -3.32 -48.07
C THR A 125 1.12 -2.51 -48.40
N ALA A 126 2.04 -3.12 -49.13
CA ALA A 126 3.20 -2.46 -49.71
C ALA A 126 3.10 -2.55 -51.23
N THR A 127 3.30 -1.43 -51.92
CA THR A 127 3.39 -1.41 -53.38
C THR A 127 4.83 -1.74 -53.77
N ILE A 128 5.01 -2.83 -54.52
CA ILE A 128 6.31 -3.27 -55.00
C ILE A 128 6.53 -2.66 -56.39
N LEU A 129 7.58 -1.85 -56.53
CA LEU A 129 8.03 -1.35 -57.84
C LEU A 129 8.96 -2.39 -58.46
N GLN A 130 8.49 -3.06 -59.50
CA GLN A 130 9.27 -4.02 -60.26
C GLN A 130 9.82 -3.34 -61.51
N ASN A 131 11.12 -3.07 -61.53
CA ASN A 131 11.78 -2.35 -62.63
C ASN A 131 11.91 -3.30 -63.83
N ASN A 132 10.90 -3.34 -64.70
CA ASN A 132 10.99 -3.97 -66.03
C ASN A 132 9.95 -3.50 -67.07
N THR A 133 9.33 -2.34 -66.88
CA THR A 133 8.80 -1.42 -67.92
C THR A 133 8.22 -0.18 -67.25
#